data_AF-A0A1V8UHJ2-F1
#
_entry.id   AF-A0A1V8UHJ2-F1
#
_cell.length_a   1.000
_cell.length_b   1.000
_cell.length_c   1.000
_cell.angle_alpha   90.00
_cell.angle_beta   90.00
_cell.angle_gamma   90.00
#
_symmetry.space_group_name_H-M   'P 1'
#
loop_
_entity.id
_entity.type
_entity.pdbx_description
1 polymer ?
#
loop_
_entity_poly.entity_id
_entity_poly.type
_entity_poly.pdbx_seq_one_letter_code
_entity_poly.pdbx_strand_id
1 'polypeptide(L)'
;MAAASQSDSAPSIWSHSNTDSGVKLGLNSSQISSIWTPASNPKVNKEVHSWVFKPSDYDSSKTYPVAYLIHGGPQGAWNDAWSTRWNQAVFAEQGFIVVAPNVTGSTGYGQAFTDAINQNWGGDPYQDIVNVFDYVGKHIPQADNSRAVALGASYGGFMMNWIQGQLLGRKFKAMVCHDGIFSTANLLSTEELYFPLNDLGGYPWKTKKTEAVQPFTTASAWHKWDPSAHLSEWATPMLVIHNSKDYRLPISEGLAAFNVLQAKGIESQFLTFPDENHFVLKPENSLVWHKTVINWIRKHAGLEPFAKEEEGGVEFMGGLKVEEERRDEGKETKET
;
A
#
# COMPACT_ATOMS: atom_id res chain seq x y z
N MET A 1 -36.14 65.36 -17.89
CA MET A 1 -36.18 63.89 -17.73
C MET A 1 -35.12 63.28 -18.62
N ALA A 2 -34.07 62.71 -18.04
CA ALA A 2 -33.28 61.64 -18.62
C ALA A 2 -32.45 61.06 -17.47
N ALA A 3 -32.84 59.88 -16.99
CA ALA A 3 -32.17 59.16 -15.92
C ALA A 3 -30.93 58.46 -16.49
N ALA A 4 -29.77 58.68 -15.87
CA ALA A 4 -28.58 57.88 -16.11
C ALA A 4 -28.71 56.57 -15.32
N SER A 5 -28.72 55.44 -16.02
CA SER A 5 -28.67 54.11 -15.41
C SER A 5 -27.26 53.84 -14.90
N GLN A 6 -27.08 53.81 -13.58
CA GLN A 6 -25.92 53.15 -12.99
C GLN A 6 -26.21 51.65 -12.98
N SER A 7 -25.44 50.90 -13.78
CA SER A 7 -25.42 49.44 -13.73
C SER A 7 -24.60 49.01 -12.51
N ASP A 8 -25.26 48.62 -11.43
CA ASP A 8 -24.64 47.83 -10.37
C ASP A 8 -24.36 46.43 -10.91
N SER A 9 -23.23 46.26 -11.60
CA SER A 9 -22.72 44.91 -11.87
C SER A 9 -22.00 44.43 -10.63
N ALA A 10 -22.63 43.50 -9.90
CA ALA A 10 -21.97 42.79 -8.80
C ALA A 10 -20.60 42.25 -9.25
N PRO A 11 -19.56 42.29 -8.41
CA PRO A 11 -18.25 41.80 -8.80
C PRO A 11 -18.34 40.31 -9.15
N SER A 12 -17.84 39.95 -10.33
CA SER A 12 -17.68 38.56 -10.72
C SER A 12 -16.64 37.90 -9.80
N ILE A 13 -17.11 37.09 -8.85
CA ILE A 13 -16.25 36.29 -7.99
C ILE A 13 -15.82 35.05 -8.78
N TRP A 14 -14.55 35.01 -9.18
CA TRP A 14 -13.96 33.86 -9.83
C TRP A 14 -13.33 32.94 -8.77
N SER A 15 -13.90 31.76 -8.56
CA SER A 15 -13.21 30.66 -7.91
C SER A 15 -12.52 29.81 -8.97
N HIS A 16 -11.20 29.65 -8.85
CA HIS A 16 -10.40 28.76 -9.68
C HIS A 16 -9.66 27.77 -8.77
N SER A 17 -9.43 26.55 -9.26
CA SER A 17 -8.53 25.60 -8.61
C SER A 17 -7.11 26.18 -8.69
N ASN A 18 -6.70 26.88 -7.64
CA ASN A 18 -5.51 27.73 -7.60
C ASN A 18 -4.20 26.92 -7.61
N THR A 19 -4.26 25.60 -7.74
CA THR A 19 -3.10 24.71 -7.70
C THR A 19 -2.34 24.64 -9.04
N ASP A 20 -2.96 25.04 -10.16
CA ASP A 20 -2.38 24.92 -11.52
C ASP A 20 -1.81 23.52 -11.79
N SER A 21 -2.67 22.50 -11.68
CA SER A 21 -2.28 21.08 -11.75
C SER A 21 -1.16 20.68 -10.75
N GLY A 22 -1.02 21.42 -9.65
CA GLY A 22 0.00 21.18 -8.63
C GLY A 22 1.27 22.00 -8.78
N VAL A 23 1.46 22.73 -9.88
CA VAL A 23 2.66 23.55 -10.15
C VAL A 23 2.93 24.55 -9.02
N LYS A 24 1.87 25.15 -8.45
CA LYS A 24 2.03 26.10 -7.32
C LYS A 24 2.50 25.44 -6.01
N LEU A 25 2.43 24.11 -5.92
CA LEU A 25 2.95 23.33 -4.81
C LEU A 25 4.40 22.87 -5.05
N GLY A 26 5.05 23.34 -6.14
CA GLY A 26 6.39 22.91 -6.54
C GLY A 26 6.41 21.60 -7.34
N LEU A 27 5.24 20.99 -7.57
CA LEU A 27 5.14 19.75 -8.32
C LEU A 27 5.49 19.99 -9.79
N ASN A 28 6.37 19.15 -10.34
CA ASN A 28 6.84 19.30 -11.70
C ASN A 28 7.17 17.95 -12.33
N SER A 29 7.07 17.87 -13.66
CA SER A 29 7.30 16.64 -14.40
C SER A 29 8.73 16.11 -14.30
N SER A 30 9.71 16.94 -13.95
CA SER A 30 11.11 16.49 -13.77
C SER A 30 11.31 15.61 -12.54
N GLN A 31 10.35 15.61 -11.61
CA GLN A 31 10.31 14.65 -10.49
C GLN A 31 10.04 13.22 -10.95
N ILE A 32 9.40 13.07 -12.10
CA ILE A 32 8.89 11.80 -12.60
C ILE A 32 9.84 11.27 -13.67
N SER A 33 10.28 10.04 -13.46
CA SER A 33 11.09 9.30 -14.42
C SER A 33 10.61 7.86 -14.52
N SER A 34 11.23 7.09 -15.39
CA SER A 34 10.91 5.69 -15.62
C SER A 34 12.17 4.85 -15.58
N ILE A 35 12.04 3.64 -15.03
CA ILE A 35 13.07 2.60 -15.14
C ILE A 35 12.45 1.36 -15.76
N TRP A 36 13.30 0.58 -16.43
CA TRP A 36 12.97 -0.73 -16.97
C TRP A 36 13.90 -1.75 -16.35
N THR A 37 13.32 -2.80 -15.79
CA THR A 37 14.06 -3.83 -15.05
C THR A 37 13.76 -5.20 -15.65
N PRO A 38 14.69 -6.16 -15.61
CA PRO A 38 14.43 -7.51 -16.11
C PRO A 38 13.15 -8.10 -15.50
N ALA A 39 12.26 -8.58 -16.35
CA ALA A 39 11.07 -9.29 -15.88
C ALA A 39 11.45 -10.68 -15.35
N SER A 40 10.63 -11.21 -14.44
CA SER A 40 10.73 -12.58 -13.93
C SER A 40 10.73 -13.60 -15.07
N ASN A 41 9.86 -13.38 -16.07
CA ASN A 41 9.70 -14.28 -17.21
C ASN A 41 10.04 -13.59 -18.54
N PRO A 42 11.32 -13.57 -18.95
CA PRO A 42 11.76 -12.92 -20.18
C PRO A 42 11.18 -13.53 -21.47
N LYS A 43 10.55 -14.70 -21.40
CA LYS A 43 9.86 -15.33 -22.54
C LYS A 43 8.49 -14.70 -22.80
N VAL A 44 7.85 -14.15 -21.77
CA VAL A 44 6.56 -13.45 -21.90
C VAL A 44 6.81 -11.99 -22.22
N ASN A 45 7.67 -11.34 -21.42
CA ASN A 45 8.08 -9.97 -21.63
C ASN A 45 9.49 -9.78 -21.08
N LYS A 46 10.35 -9.00 -21.73
CA LYS A 46 11.76 -8.91 -21.36
C LYS A 46 11.98 -8.07 -20.10
N GLU A 47 11.23 -6.99 -19.96
CA GLU A 47 11.42 -6.00 -18.92
C GLU A 47 10.09 -5.46 -18.41
N VAL A 48 10.01 -5.20 -17.11
CA VAL A 48 8.90 -4.49 -16.47
C VAL A 48 9.26 -3.04 -16.25
N HIS A 49 8.27 -2.17 -16.32
CA HIS A 49 8.41 -0.72 -16.15
C HIS A 49 8.10 -0.37 -14.71
N SER A 50 8.79 0.64 -14.18
CA SER A 50 8.38 1.30 -12.95
C SER A 50 8.42 2.81 -13.15
N TRP A 51 7.41 3.48 -12.61
CA TRP A 51 7.52 4.92 -12.39
C TRP A 51 8.42 5.19 -11.18
N VAL A 52 9.24 6.23 -11.29
CA VAL A 52 10.09 6.72 -10.21
C VAL A 52 9.78 8.18 -9.96
N PHE A 53 9.34 8.50 -8.75
CA PHE A 53 9.08 9.86 -8.31
C PHE A 53 10.12 10.29 -7.29
N LYS A 54 10.68 11.48 -7.48
CA LYS A 54 11.62 12.11 -6.56
C LYS A 54 10.95 13.28 -5.84
N PRO A 55 11.39 13.61 -4.62
CA PRO A 55 10.93 14.82 -3.92
C PRO A 55 11.11 16.07 -4.79
N SER A 56 10.24 17.08 -4.64
CA SER A 56 10.38 18.33 -5.40
C SER A 56 11.66 19.09 -5.06
N ASP A 57 12.18 18.90 -3.85
CA ASP A 57 13.44 19.43 -3.32
C ASP A 57 14.63 18.46 -3.49
N TYR A 58 14.53 17.50 -4.42
CA TYR A 58 15.56 16.48 -4.65
C TYR A 58 16.96 17.08 -4.86
N ASP A 59 17.85 16.71 -3.95
CA ASP A 59 19.28 16.98 -3.97
C ASP A 59 20.04 15.68 -4.28
N SER A 60 20.80 15.70 -5.38
CA SER A 60 21.58 14.55 -5.86
C SER A 60 22.77 14.20 -4.97
N SER A 61 23.15 15.06 -4.02
CA SER A 61 24.20 14.80 -3.02
C SER A 61 23.70 14.03 -1.79
N LYS A 62 22.37 13.86 -1.64
CA LYS A 62 21.73 13.16 -0.51
C LYS A 62 21.22 11.79 -0.92
N THR A 63 20.97 10.95 0.09
CA THR A 63 20.25 9.67 -0.07
C THR A 63 18.87 9.75 0.58
N TYR A 64 17.91 9.03 0.00
CA TYR A 64 16.51 9.05 0.39
C TYR A 64 16.04 7.63 0.69
N PRO A 65 15.20 7.42 1.70
CA PRO A 65 14.51 6.14 1.85
C PRO A 65 13.62 5.87 0.63
N VAL A 66 13.38 4.60 0.35
CA VAL A 66 12.62 4.19 -0.83
C VAL A 66 11.24 3.68 -0.43
N ALA A 67 10.19 4.20 -1.08
CA ALA A 67 8.83 3.68 -0.92
C ALA A 67 8.42 2.91 -2.17
N TYR A 68 8.22 1.60 -2.03
CA TYR A 68 7.73 0.73 -3.11
C TYR A 68 6.22 0.65 -3.04
N LEU A 69 5.54 1.19 -4.05
CA LEU A 69 4.07 1.20 -4.14
C LEU A 69 3.59 0.11 -5.09
N ILE A 70 2.98 -0.93 -4.54
CA ILE A 70 2.46 -2.07 -5.30
C ILE A 70 0.98 -1.83 -5.59
N HIS A 71 0.60 -1.79 -6.88
CA HIS A 71 -0.76 -1.50 -7.27
C HIS A 71 -1.75 -2.63 -6.91
N GLY A 72 -3.01 -2.25 -6.76
CA GLY A 72 -4.14 -3.17 -6.63
C GLY A 72 -4.66 -3.64 -7.99
N GLY A 73 -5.54 -4.65 -7.96
CA GLY A 73 -5.95 -5.40 -9.15
C GLY A 73 -4.76 -6.18 -9.72
N PRO A 74 -4.79 -7.53 -9.76
CA PRO A 74 -3.69 -8.27 -10.37
C PRO A 74 -3.48 -7.81 -11.83
N GLN A 75 -4.56 -7.41 -12.52
CA GLN A 75 -4.57 -6.79 -13.84
C GLN A 75 -4.76 -5.26 -13.80
N GLY A 76 -4.25 -4.58 -12.77
CA GLY A 76 -4.14 -3.13 -12.71
C GLY A 76 -2.83 -2.61 -13.34
N ALA A 77 -2.59 -1.30 -13.26
CA ALA A 77 -1.29 -0.70 -13.55
C ALA A 77 -1.22 0.71 -12.97
N TRP A 78 -0.01 1.14 -12.60
CA TRP A 78 0.32 2.55 -12.48
C TRP A 78 0.43 3.18 -13.87
N ASN A 79 -0.52 4.04 -14.19
CA ASN A 79 -0.57 4.79 -15.45
C ASN A 79 -0.11 6.24 -15.22
N ASP A 80 0.12 6.97 -16.32
CA ASP A 80 0.20 8.43 -16.27
C ASP A 80 -1.18 9.00 -15.95
N ALA A 81 -1.47 9.10 -14.66
CA ALA A 81 -2.79 9.42 -14.13
C ALA A 81 -2.69 10.19 -12.82
N TRP A 82 -3.74 10.96 -12.53
CA TRP A 82 -3.89 11.68 -11.27
C TRP A 82 -4.95 11.05 -10.38
N SER A 83 -4.69 10.97 -9.09
CA SER A 83 -5.63 10.49 -8.08
C SER A 83 -5.42 11.21 -6.75
N THR A 84 -6.47 11.38 -5.97
CA THR A 84 -6.37 11.80 -4.55
C THR A 84 -6.09 10.62 -3.62
N ARG A 85 -6.23 9.38 -4.12
CA ARG A 85 -5.90 8.14 -3.42
C ARG A 85 -4.63 7.56 -4.03
N TRP A 86 -3.70 7.07 -3.20
CA TRP A 86 -2.50 6.37 -3.69
C TRP A 86 -1.68 7.19 -4.71
N ASN A 87 -1.53 8.49 -4.47
CA ASN A 87 -0.76 9.38 -5.33
C ASN A 87 0.72 9.32 -4.98
N GLN A 88 1.56 8.90 -5.93
CA GLN A 88 2.99 8.70 -5.74
C GLN A 88 3.71 10.01 -5.39
N ALA A 89 3.28 11.15 -5.94
CA ALA A 89 3.87 12.45 -5.63
C ALA A 89 3.70 12.81 -4.15
N VAL A 90 2.57 12.44 -3.53
CA VAL A 90 2.34 12.71 -2.09
C VAL A 90 3.41 12.04 -1.24
N PHE A 91 3.75 10.78 -1.53
CA PHE A 91 4.81 10.04 -0.83
C PHE A 91 6.20 10.59 -1.14
N ALA A 92 6.44 11.05 -2.38
CA ALA A 92 7.71 11.65 -2.77
C ALA A 92 7.96 12.95 -1.97
N GLU A 93 6.95 13.79 -1.81
CA GLU A 93 7.00 15.00 -0.97
C GLU A 93 7.18 14.69 0.53
N GLN A 94 7.03 13.44 0.96
CA GLN A 94 7.40 13.01 2.32
C GLN A 94 8.87 12.64 2.46
N GLY A 95 9.71 12.96 1.47
CA GLY A 95 11.14 12.71 1.49
C GLY A 95 11.54 11.31 1.05
N PHE A 96 10.68 10.61 0.30
CA PHE A 96 10.99 9.29 -0.27
C PHE A 96 11.34 9.40 -1.75
N ILE A 97 12.23 8.54 -2.23
CA ILE A 97 12.18 8.13 -3.64
C ILE A 97 11.08 7.07 -3.74
N VAL A 98 10.08 7.32 -4.57
CA VAL A 98 8.95 6.40 -4.73
C VAL A 98 9.16 5.58 -6.00
N VAL A 99 9.03 4.25 -5.89
CA VAL A 99 9.12 3.32 -7.01
C VAL A 99 7.80 2.58 -7.12
N ALA A 100 7.15 2.69 -8.27
CA ALA A 100 5.82 2.17 -8.52
C ALA A 100 5.87 1.20 -9.72
N PRO A 101 6.18 -0.09 -9.49
CA PRO A 101 6.36 -1.07 -10.54
C PRO A 101 5.03 -1.54 -11.15
N ASN A 102 5.05 -1.78 -12.46
CA ASN A 102 4.01 -2.47 -13.22
C ASN A 102 4.45 -3.93 -13.44
N VAL A 103 4.19 -4.77 -12.45
CA VAL A 103 4.63 -6.18 -12.38
C VAL A 103 3.86 -7.08 -13.36
N THR A 104 4.30 -8.32 -13.55
CA THR A 104 3.59 -9.36 -14.33
C THR A 104 2.11 -9.38 -13.97
N GLY A 105 1.23 -9.43 -14.99
CA GLY A 105 -0.20 -9.22 -14.84
C GLY A 105 -0.65 -7.81 -15.18
N SER A 106 0.23 -6.81 -15.09
CA SER A 106 -0.15 -5.42 -15.35
C SER A 106 -0.67 -5.21 -16.76
N THR A 107 -1.64 -4.29 -16.89
CA THR A 107 -2.11 -3.84 -18.20
C THR A 107 -1.09 -2.91 -18.87
N GLY A 108 -1.18 -2.76 -20.20
CA GLY A 108 -0.28 -1.89 -20.99
C GLY A 108 0.85 -2.62 -21.75
N TYR A 109 1.06 -3.90 -21.47
CA TYR A 109 2.10 -4.74 -22.11
C TYR A 109 1.57 -5.69 -23.19
N GLY A 110 0.25 -5.77 -23.33
CA GLY A 110 -0.45 -6.75 -24.18
C GLY A 110 -0.91 -7.99 -23.41
N GLN A 111 -1.83 -8.72 -24.04
CA GLN A 111 -2.61 -9.78 -23.36
C GLN A 111 -1.75 -10.89 -22.76
N ALA A 112 -0.66 -11.30 -23.42
CA ALA A 112 0.19 -12.39 -22.94
C ALA A 112 0.82 -12.08 -21.57
N PHE A 113 1.21 -10.82 -21.34
CA PHE A 113 1.77 -10.38 -20.06
C PHE A 113 0.68 -10.21 -18.99
N THR A 114 -0.47 -9.68 -19.37
CA THR A 114 -1.64 -9.59 -18.49
C THR A 114 -2.13 -10.98 -18.05
N ASP A 115 -2.15 -11.96 -18.94
CA ASP A 115 -2.58 -13.34 -18.64
C ASP A 115 -1.54 -14.15 -17.85
N ALA A 116 -0.27 -13.72 -17.80
CA ALA A 116 0.79 -14.45 -17.13
C ALA A 116 0.65 -14.48 -15.59
N ILE A 117 -0.24 -13.66 -15.03
CA ILE A 117 -0.60 -13.70 -13.61
C ILE A 117 -1.55 -14.85 -13.25
N ASN A 118 -2.23 -15.43 -14.25
CA ASN A 118 -3.15 -16.55 -14.02
C ASN A 118 -2.42 -17.74 -13.38
N GLN A 119 -2.94 -18.20 -12.25
CA GLN A 119 -2.42 -19.26 -11.39
C GLN A 119 -1.01 -18.96 -10.87
N ASN A 120 -0.65 -17.68 -10.77
CA ASN A 120 0.72 -17.23 -10.52
C ASN A 120 0.82 -15.97 -9.65
N TRP A 121 -0.20 -15.68 -8.82
CA TRP A 121 -0.28 -14.44 -8.02
C TRP A 121 0.96 -14.18 -7.16
N GLY A 122 1.44 -15.19 -6.41
CA GLY A 122 2.66 -15.06 -5.59
C GLY A 122 3.98 -15.34 -6.33
N GLY A 123 3.93 -15.59 -7.65
CA GLY A 123 5.08 -16.04 -8.45
C GLY A 123 5.78 -14.90 -9.19
N ASP A 124 5.56 -14.81 -10.51
CA ASP A 124 6.22 -13.80 -11.35
C ASP A 124 6.03 -12.36 -10.86
N PRO A 125 4.83 -11.93 -10.39
CA PRO A 125 4.64 -10.57 -9.88
C PRO A 125 5.53 -10.27 -8.66
N TYR A 126 5.70 -11.23 -7.75
CA TYR A 126 6.60 -11.09 -6.60
C TYR A 126 8.06 -11.01 -7.06
N GLN A 127 8.47 -11.87 -7.99
CA GLN A 127 9.85 -11.88 -8.48
C GLN A 127 10.19 -10.62 -9.28
N ASP A 128 9.23 -10.01 -9.98
CA ASP A 128 9.40 -8.69 -10.58
C ASP A 128 9.71 -7.62 -9.52
N ILE A 129 9.00 -7.64 -8.38
CA ILE A 129 9.26 -6.70 -7.27
C ILE A 129 10.66 -6.91 -6.71
N VAL A 130 11.11 -8.17 -6.56
CA VAL A 130 12.50 -8.48 -6.14
C VAL A 130 13.50 -7.89 -7.14
N ASN A 131 13.29 -8.11 -8.44
CA ASN A 131 14.17 -7.58 -9.48
C ASN A 131 14.20 -6.05 -9.49
N VAL A 132 13.05 -5.40 -9.29
CA VAL A 132 12.94 -3.93 -9.19
C VAL A 132 13.69 -3.43 -7.95
N PHE A 133 13.51 -4.07 -6.79
CA PHE A 133 14.20 -3.72 -5.55
C PHE A 133 15.73 -3.78 -5.73
N ASP A 134 16.24 -4.88 -6.28
CA ASP A 134 17.67 -5.08 -6.51
C ASP A 134 18.22 -4.09 -7.55
N TYR A 135 17.47 -3.85 -8.62
CA TYR A 135 17.86 -2.88 -9.65
C TYR A 135 17.97 -1.46 -9.07
N VAL A 136 16.97 -1.01 -8.32
CA VAL A 136 16.95 0.31 -7.70
C VAL A 136 18.15 0.50 -6.79
N GLY A 137 18.42 -0.46 -5.89
CA GLY A 137 19.56 -0.38 -4.98
C GLY A 137 20.92 -0.40 -5.67
N LYS A 138 21.01 -0.96 -6.88
CA LYS A 138 22.25 -1.03 -7.67
C LYS A 138 22.46 0.17 -8.59
N HIS A 139 21.37 0.73 -9.13
CA HIS A 139 21.43 1.67 -10.26
C HIS A 139 20.95 3.08 -9.93
N ILE A 140 20.35 3.31 -8.76
CA ILE A 140 19.94 4.65 -8.30
C ILE A 140 20.73 4.98 -7.03
N PRO A 141 21.89 5.67 -7.13
CA PRO A 141 22.78 5.90 -5.98
C PRO A 141 22.12 6.62 -4.80
N GLN A 142 21.13 7.46 -5.08
CA GLN A 142 20.39 8.21 -4.06
C GLN A 142 19.26 7.40 -3.41
N ALA A 143 18.94 6.21 -3.91
CA ALA A 143 17.91 5.33 -3.35
C ALA A 143 18.50 4.42 -2.27
N ASP A 144 18.18 4.71 -1.01
CA ASP A 144 18.64 3.94 0.14
C ASP A 144 17.65 2.83 0.50
N ASN A 145 17.87 1.66 -0.10
CA ASN A 145 17.08 0.47 0.18
C ASN A 145 17.24 -0.06 1.62
N SER A 146 18.25 0.38 2.38
CA SER A 146 18.37 0.00 3.79
C SER A 146 17.31 0.66 4.67
N ARG A 147 16.62 1.68 4.14
CA ARG A 147 15.49 2.38 4.78
C ARG A 147 14.20 2.22 3.98
N ALA A 148 14.09 1.16 3.18
CA ALA A 148 12.94 0.95 2.31
C ALA A 148 11.67 0.55 3.07
N VAL A 149 10.53 0.96 2.54
CA VAL A 149 9.17 0.55 2.95
C VAL A 149 8.40 0.06 1.73
N ALA A 150 7.42 -0.83 1.94
CA ALA A 150 6.52 -1.29 0.88
C ALA A 150 5.06 -1.07 1.27
N LEU A 151 4.25 -0.63 0.32
CA LEU A 151 2.84 -0.33 0.56
C LEU A 151 2.01 -0.87 -0.60
N GLY A 152 0.82 -1.37 -0.31
CA GLY A 152 -0.12 -1.79 -1.35
C GLY A 152 -1.55 -1.90 -0.86
N ALA A 153 -2.49 -1.74 -1.79
CA ALA A 153 -3.93 -1.92 -1.55
C ALA A 153 -4.50 -3.08 -2.37
N SER A 154 -5.55 -3.74 -1.87
CA SER A 154 -6.25 -4.81 -2.60
C SER A 154 -5.27 -5.93 -2.98
N TYR A 155 -5.08 -6.25 -4.26
CA TYR A 155 -3.99 -7.15 -4.70
C TYR A 155 -2.58 -6.71 -4.24
N GLY A 156 -2.31 -5.41 -4.18
CA GLY A 156 -1.08 -4.90 -3.59
C GLY A 156 -1.00 -5.20 -2.09
N GLY A 157 -2.13 -5.21 -1.38
CA GLY A 157 -2.24 -5.64 0.01
C GLY A 157 -2.06 -7.15 0.18
N PHE A 158 -2.61 -7.96 -0.74
CA PHE A 158 -2.25 -9.38 -0.86
C PHE A 158 -0.74 -9.55 -0.99
N MET A 159 -0.10 -8.76 -1.85
CA MET A 159 1.34 -8.82 -2.03
C MET A 159 2.11 -8.40 -0.77
N MET A 160 1.58 -7.50 0.07
CA MET A 160 2.19 -7.21 1.38
C MET A 160 2.16 -8.42 2.30
N ASN A 161 1.00 -9.08 2.41
CA ASN A 161 0.85 -10.31 3.20
C ASN A 161 1.73 -11.45 2.64
N TRP A 162 1.85 -11.56 1.32
CA TRP A 162 2.75 -12.52 0.66
C TRP A 162 4.21 -12.20 0.98
N ILE A 163 4.67 -10.96 0.74
CA ILE A 163 6.03 -10.48 1.00
C ILE A 163 6.44 -10.70 2.46
N GLN A 164 5.52 -10.53 3.42
CA GLN A 164 5.76 -10.82 4.83
C GLN A 164 6.33 -12.23 5.04
N GLY A 165 5.77 -13.21 4.32
CA GLY A 165 6.18 -14.61 4.37
C GLY A 165 7.39 -14.98 3.51
N GLN A 166 7.96 -14.02 2.77
CA GLN A 166 9.10 -14.25 1.88
C GLN A 166 10.36 -13.49 2.33
N LEU A 167 11.51 -13.84 1.74
CA LEU A 167 12.81 -13.23 2.07
C LEU A 167 12.84 -11.71 1.83
N LEU A 168 12.14 -11.21 0.81
CA LEU A 168 12.08 -9.78 0.52
C LEU A 168 11.46 -9.00 1.68
N GLY A 169 10.50 -9.57 2.42
CA GLY A 169 9.87 -8.89 3.55
C GLY A 169 10.86 -8.39 4.58
N ARG A 170 11.97 -9.13 4.79
CA ARG A 170 13.04 -8.77 5.73
C ARG A 170 13.94 -7.63 5.27
N LYS A 171 13.80 -7.19 4.01
CA LYS A 171 14.52 -6.05 3.47
C LYS A 171 13.81 -4.73 3.75
N PHE A 172 12.50 -4.77 3.99
CA PHE A 172 11.72 -3.59 4.34
C PHE A 172 11.76 -3.30 5.84
N LYS A 173 11.75 -2.01 6.19
CA LYS A 173 11.65 -1.53 7.57
C LYS A 173 10.23 -1.51 8.09
N ALA A 174 9.26 -1.33 7.19
CA ALA A 174 7.86 -1.49 7.47
C ALA A 174 7.05 -1.73 6.20
N MET A 175 5.86 -2.30 6.38
CA MET A 175 4.87 -2.47 5.34
C MET A 175 3.54 -1.77 5.67
N VAL A 176 2.76 -1.45 4.63
CA VAL A 176 1.37 -0.98 4.75
C VAL A 176 0.48 -1.85 3.87
N CYS A 177 -0.36 -2.65 4.52
CA CYS A 177 -1.33 -3.53 3.89
C CYS A 177 -2.73 -2.91 4.01
N HIS A 178 -3.32 -2.50 2.89
CA HIS A 178 -4.65 -1.89 2.84
C HIS A 178 -5.64 -2.79 2.10
N ASP A 179 -6.71 -3.22 2.77
CA ASP A 179 -7.73 -4.11 2.22
C ASP A 179 -7.08 -5.32 1.50
N GLY A 180 -6.10 -5.96 2.15
CA GLY A 180 -5.29 -7.02 1.57
C GLY A 180 -5.85 -8.41 1.86
N ILE A 181 -5.76 -9.30 0.87
CA ILE A 181 -6.17 -10.71 1.02
C ILE A 181 -5.19 -11.39 1.98
N PHE A 182 -5.68 -11.89 3.12
CA PHE A 182 -4.86 -12.62 4.09
C PHE A 182 -4.83 -14.11 3.77
N SER A 183 -5.98 -14.68 3.37
CA SER A 183 -6.06 -16.05 2.88
C SER A 183 -6.81 -16.14 1.55
N THR A 184 -6.29 -16.93 0.62
CA THR A 184 -6.98 -17.16 -0.66
C THR A 184 -8.31 -17.89 -0.47
N ALA A 185 -8.45 -18.73 0.56
CA ALA A 185 -9.71 -19.40 0.86
C ALA A 185 -10.85 -18.41 1.17
N ASN A 186 -10.51 -17.27 1.78
CA ASN A 186 -11.47 -16.22 2.10
C ASN A 186 -12.00 -15.49 0.84
N LEU A 187 -11.35 -15.62 -0.32
CA LEU A 187 -11.88 -15.10 -1.58
C LEU A 187 -13.20 -15.74 -2.01
N LEU A 188 -13.64 -16.83 -1.36
CA LEU A 188 -14.99 -17.36 -1.54
C LEU A 188 -16.09 -16.52 -0.87
N SER A 189 -15.72 -15.58 -0.01
CA SER A 189 -16.64 -14.68 0.70
C SER A 189 -16.84 -13.33 0.00
N THR A 190 -16.19 -13.11 -1.15
CA THR A 190 -16.30 -11.88 -1.94
C THR A 190 -17.57 -11.83 -2.78
N GLU A 191 -18.06 -10.61 -3.08
CA GLU A 191 -19.08 -10.39 -4.11
C GLU A 191 -18.55 -10.51 -5.56
N GLU A 192 -17.22 -10.55 -5.77
CA GLU A 192 -16.60 -10.59 -7.10
C GLU A 192 -15.98 -11.96 -7.48
N LEU A 193 -16.72 -13.06 -7.35
CA LEU A 193 -16.20 -14.44 -7.53
C LEU A 193 -15.54 -14.74 -8.89
N TYR A 194 -15.84 -13.96 -9.92
CA TYR A 194 -15.24 -14.15 -11.25
C TYR A 194 -13.70 -14.11 -11.20
N PHE A 195 -13.12 -13.12 -10.53
CA PHE A 195 -11.67 -12.91 -10.51
C PHE A 195 -10.92 -14.08 -9.84
N PRO A 196 -11.20 -14.47 -8.58
CA PRO A 196 -10.47 -15.57 -7.96
C PRO A 196 -10.70 -16.90 -8.68
N LEU A 197 -11.90 -17.16 -9.23
CA LEU A 197 -12.15 -18.39 -9.99
C LEU A 197 -11.40 -18.42 -11.32
N ASN A 198 -11.28 -17.29 -12.01
CA ASN A 198 -10.51 -17.23 -13.25
C ASN A 198 -9.01 -17.39 -12.96
N ASP A 199 -8.50 -16.58 -12.04
CA ASP A 199 -7.08 -16.40 -11.80
C ASP A 199 -6.49 -17.54 -10.98
N LEU A 200 -7.24 -18.17 -10.07
CA LEU A 200 -6.73 -19.27 -9.24
C LEU A 200 -7.07 -20.66 -9.83
N GLY A 201 -7.47 -20.71 -11.10
CA GLY A 201 -7.57 -21.97 -11.85
C GLY A 201 -8.86 -22.76 -11.64
N GLY A 202 -9.95 -22.07 -11.29
CA GLY A 202 -11.27 -22.64 -11.01
C GLY A 202 -11.61 -22.65 -9.52
N TYR A 203 -12.50 -23.55 -9.12
CA TYR A 203 -12.88 -23.70 -7.72
C TYR A 203 -11.76 -24.39 -6.91
N PRO A 204 -11.60 -24.09 -5.62
CA PRO A 204 -10.55 -24.70 -4.81
C PRO A 204 -10.68 -26.24 -4.69
N TRP A 205 -11.88 -26.78 -4.90
CA TRP A 205 -12.17 -28.22 -4.92
C TRP A 205 -12.29 -28.83 -6.35
N LYS A 206 -12.09 -28.04 -7.42
CA LYS A 206 -12.12 -28.50 -8.83
C LYS A 206 -11.12 -27.73 -9.69
N THR A 207 -10.22 -28.43 -10.37
CA THR A 207 -9.32 -27.76 -11.33
C THR A 207 -9.94 -27.73 -12.72
N LYS A 208 -9.60 -26.74 -13.56
CA LYS A 208 -10.00 -26.72 -14.99
C LYS A 208 -9.62 -28.00 -15.76
N LYS A 209 -8.68 -28.81 -15.25
CA LYS A 209 -8.19 -30.04 -15.90
C LYS A 209 -8.93 -31.31 -15.46
N THR A 210 -9.66 -31.28 -14.35
CA THR A 210 -10.33 -32.48 -13.81
C THR A 210 -11.71 -32.12 -13.24
N GLU A 211 -12.78 -32.78 -13.72
CA GLU A 211 -14.12 -32.65 -13.14
C GLU A 211 -14.24 -33.32 -11.76
N ALA A 212 -13.27 -34.16 -11.39
CA ALA A 212 -13.23 -34.85 -10.11
C ALA A 212 -12.95 -33.86 -8.96
N VAL A 213 -13.74 -33.99 -7.89
CA VAL A 213 -13.53 -33.25 -6.64
C VAL A 213 -12.15 -33.59 -6.08
N GLN A 214 -11.33 -32.57 -5.87
CA GLN A 214 -10.02 -32.68 -5.24
C GLN A 214 -10.08 -32.04 -3.85
N PRO A 215 -9.33 -32.54 -2.86
CA PRO A 215 -9.13 -31.82 -1.61
C PRO A 215 -8.51 -30.45 -1.88
N PHE A 216 -8.69 -29.51 -0.96
CA PHE A 216 -7.90 -28.27 -0.96
C PHE A 216 -6.44 -28.65 -0.70
N THR A 217 -5.69 -28.90 -1.76
CA THR A 217 -4.32 -29.42 -1.71
C THR A 217 -3.31 -28.36 -2.08
N THR A 218 -2.07 -28.59 -1.66
CA THR A 218 -0.87 -27.79 -1.98
C THR A 218 -0.61 -27.60 -3.47
N ALA A 219 -1.21 -28.42 -4.34
CA ALA A 219 -1.08 -28.30 -5.79
C ALA A 219 -1.98 -27.22 -6.41
N SER A 220 -3.05 -26.81 -5.73
CA SER A 220 -3.95 -25.75 -6.23
C SER A 220 -3.29 -24.37 -6.14
N ALA A 221 -3.56 -23.50 -7.12
CA ALA A 221 -3.06 -22.12 -7.07
C ALA A 221 -3.61 -21.35 -5.86
N TRP A 222 -4.81 -21.71 -5.39
CA TRP A 222 -5.36 -21.23 -4.13
C TRP A 222 -4.39 -21.48 -2.97
N HIS A 223 -4.10 -22.74 -2.65
CA HIS A 223 -3.19 -23.04 -1.54
C HIS A 223 -1.75 -22.58 -1.79
N LYS A 224 -1.23 -22.77 -3.01
CA LYS A 224 0.17 -22.46 -3.35
C LYS A 224 0.51 -20.99 -3.11
N TRP A 225 -0.44 -20.10 -3.40
CA TRP A 225 -0.27 -18.65 -3.28
C TRP A 225 -1.02 -18.07 -2.09
N ASP A 226 -1.35 -18.89 -1.08
CA ASP A 226 -2.01 -18.43 0.13
C ASP A 226 -1.01 -17.79 1.11
N PRO A 227 -1.11 -16.48 1.42
CA PRO A 227 -0.20 -15.84 2.36
C PRO A 227 -0.28 -16.45 3.78
N SER A 228 -1.45 -16.96 4.17
CA SER A 228 -1.66 -17.62 5.46
C SER A 228 -0.94 -18.97 5.59
N ALA A 229 -0.41 -19.52 4.50
CA ALA A 229 0.47 -20.69 4.56
C ALA A 229 1.90 -20.35 5.02
N HIS A 230 2.25 -19.07 5.13
CA HIS A 230 3.61 -18.60 5.42
C HIS A 230 3.75 -17.79 6.72
N LEU A 231 2.80 -17.90 7.65
CA LEU A 231 2.76 -17.09 8.88
C LEU A 231 3.95 -17.33 9.83
N SER A 232 4.61 -18.50 9.77
CA SER A 232 5.85 -18.77 10.53
C SER A 232 6.92 -17.75 10.17
N GLU A 233 6.96 -17.37 8.90
CA GLU A 233 7.93 -16.47 8.30
C GLU A 233 7.53 -15.01 8.39
N TRP A 234 6.53 -14.57 9.14
CA TRP A 234 6.27 -13.14 9.30
C TRP A 234 7.24 -12.52 10.32
N ALA A 235 7.82 -11.35 10.04
CA ALA A 235 8.65 -10.64 11.04
C ALA A 235 8.78 -9.11 10.85
N THR A 236 8.27 -8.56 9.76
CA THR A 236 8.45 -7.13 9.46
C THR A 236 7.30 -6.31 10.04
N PRO A 237 7.56 -5.14 10.64
CA PRO A 237 6.49 -4.25 11.11
C PRO A 237 5.46 -3.95 10.01
N MET A 238 4.17 -3.98 10.35
CA MET A 238 3.12 -3.74 9.37
C MET A 238 1.93 -2.94 9.93
N LEU A 239 1.58 -1.86 9.24
CA LEU A 239 0.30 -1.17 9.40
C LEU A 239 -0.73 -1.89 8.54
N VAL A 240 -1.80 -2.35 9.19
CA VAL A 240 -2.93 -2.99 8.52
C VAL A 240 -4.09 -1.99 8.49
N ILE A 241 -4.67 -1.79 7.32
CA ILE A 241 -5.81 -0.91 7.10
C ILE A 241 -6.93 -1.75 6.50
N HIS A 242 -8.09 -1.81 7.13
CA HIS A 242 -9.24 -2.53 6.58
C HIS A 242 -10.56 -1.87 6.97
N ASN A 243 -11.40 -1.55 5.98
CA ASN A 243 -12.65 -0.83 6.23
C ASN A 243 -13.83 -1.75 6.56
N SER A 244 -14.76 -1.27 7.39
CA SER A 244 -15.83 -2.15 7.91
C SER A 244 -16.93 -2.46 6.90
N LYS A 245 -17.09 -1.67 5.83
CA LYS A 245 -18.07 -1.94 4.76
C LYS A 245 -17.41 -2.44 3.48
N ASP A 246 -16.23 -3.03 3.59
CA ASP A 246 -15.63 -3.75 2.47
C ASP A 246 -16.33 -5.11 2.29
N TYR A 247 -17.22 -5.18 1.30
CA TYR A 247 -17.89 -6.43 0.89
C TYR A 247 -17.15 -7.16 -0.22
N ARG A 248 -16.12 -6.53 -0.80
CA ARG A 248 -15.23 -7.18 -1.76
C ARG A 248 -14.26 -8.07 -1.01
N LEU A 249 -13.64 -7.57 0.06
CA LEU A 249 -12.83 -8.34 0.98
C LEU A 249 -13.32 -8.07 2.41
N PRO A 250 -13.96 -9.05 3.08
CA PRO A 250 -14.47 -8.83 4.42
C PRO A 250 -13.37 -8.44 5.41
N ILE A 251 -13.71 -7.57 6.38
CA ILE A 251 -12.81 -7.05 7.42
C ILE A 251 -12.04 -8.14 8.21
N SER A 252 -12.56 -9.37 8.23
CA SER A 252 -11.88 -10.51 8.83
C SER A 252 -10.49 -10.76 8.25
N GLU A 253 -10.23 -10.41 6.99
CA GLU A 253 -8.91 -10.53 6.35
C GLU A 253 -7.88 -9.63 7.05
N GLY A 254 -8.19 -8.34 7.21
CA GLY A 254 -7.33 -7.39 7.92
C GLY A 254 -7.18 -7.73 9.40
N LEU A 255 -8.27 -8.12 10.08
CA LEU A 255 -8.21 -8.54 11.48
C LEU A 255 -7.33 -9.78 11.67
N ALA A 256 -7.40 -10.75 10.75
CA ALA A 256 -6.56 -11.94 10.80
C ALA A 256 -5.07 -11.59 10.64
N ALA A 257 -4.72 -10.75 9.65
CA ALA A 257 -3.35 -10.28 9.47
C ALA A 257 -2.83 -9.55 10.72
N PHE A 258 -3.62 -8.62 11.27
CA PHE A 258 -3.27 -7.88 12.49
C PHE A 258 -3.06 -8.79 13.70
N ASN A 259 -3.98 -9.74 13.93
CA ASN A 259 -3.88 -10.67 15.06
C ASN A 259 -2.66 -11.58 14.95
N VAL A 260 -2.23 -11.99 13.76
CA VAL A 260 -0.97 -12.75 13.59
C VAL A 260 0.23 -11.90 13.99
N LEU A 261 0.29 -10.63 13.55
CA LEU A 261 1.38 -9.72 13.92
C LEU A 261 1.45 -9.55 15.44
N GLN A 262 0.31 -9.28 16.08
CA GLN A 262 0.20 -9.12 17.53
C GLN A 262 0.63 -10.40 18.26
N ALA A 263 0.13 -11.57 17.84
CA ALA A 263 0.48 -12.85 18.46
C ALA A 263 1.98 -13.20 18.35
N LYS A 264 2.66 -12.70 17.32
CA LYS A 264 4.11 -12.87 17.12
C LYS A 264 4.95 -11.78 17.77
N GLY A 265 4.33 -10.77 18.39
CA GLY A 265 5.04 -9.61 18.95
C GLY A 265 5.69 -8.72 17.88
N ILE A 266 5.17 -8.74 16.65
CA ILE A 266 5.64 -7.88 15.56
C ILE A 266 4.93 -6.53 15.70
N GLU A 267 5.71 -5.44 15.68
CA GLU A 267 5.16 -4.09 15.75
C GLU A 267 4.11 -3.88 14.66
N SER A 268 2.90 -3.50 15.07
CA SER A 268 1.76 -3.38 14.16
C SER A 268 0.73 -2.40 14.67
N GLN A 269 0.00 -1.82 13.71
CA GLN A 269 -1.13 -0.93 13.94
C GLN A 269 -2.30 -1.39 13.06
N PHE A 270 -3.53 -1.14 13.53
CA PHE A 270 -4.74 -1.38 12.78
C PHE A 270 -5.54 -0.09 12.63
N LEU A 271 -5.80 0.31 11.39
CA LEU A 271 -6.66 1.45 11.07
C LEU A 271 -7.92 0.94 10.37
N THR A 272 -9.09 1.36 10.84
CA THR A 272 -10.37 1.02 10.21
C THR A 272 -11.26 2.24 10.13
N PHE A 273 -11.96 2.37 9.00
CA PHE A 273 -13.02 3.34 8.84
C PHE A 273 -14.37 2.59 8.81
N PRO A 274 -15.25 2.80 9.82
CA PRO A 274 -16.51 2.07 9.93
C PRO A 274 -17.52 2.42 8.83
N ASP A 275 -17.26 3.50 8.11
CA ASP A 275 -18.17 4.14 7.17
C ASP A 275 -17.61 4.23 5.74
N GLU A 276 -16.51 3.54 5.46
CA GLU A 276 -15.86 3.36 4.15
C GLU A 276 -16.02 1.92 3.64
N ASN A 277 -15.89 1.74 2.33
CA ASN A 277 -15.94 0.44 1.64
C ASN A 277 -14.53 -0.05 1.29
N HIS A 278 -14.34 -0.82 0.21
CA HIS A 278 -13.02 -1.24 -0.31
C HIS A 278 -12.06 -0.09 -0.66
N PHE A 279 -12.50 1.16 -0.51
CA PHE A 279 -11.68 2.34 -0.67
C PHE A 279 -11.97 3.32 0.46
N VAL A 280 -10.99 4.17 0.78
CA VAL A 280 -11.20 5.37 1.61
C VAL A 280 -11.53 6.54 0.68
N LEU A 281 -12.80 6.99 0.69
CA LEU A 281 -13.33 7.97 -0.25
C LEU A 281 -13.67 9.32 0.39
N LYS A 282 -14.08 9.34 1.66
CA LYS A 282 -14.48 10.58 2.32
C LYS A 282 -13.25 11.46 2.57
N PRO A 283 -13.32 12.78 2.33
CA PRO A 283 -12.18 13.66 2.48
C PRO A 283 -11.54 13.61 3.87
N GLU A 284 -12.35 13.59 4.92
CA GLU A 284 -11.89 13.56 6.31
C GLU A 284 -11.17 12.26 6.63
N ASN A 285 -11.75 11.12 6.22
CA ASN A 285 -11.12 9.81 6.36
C ASN A 285 -9.83 9.71 5.54
N SER A 286 -9.81 10.32 4.35
CA SER A 286 -8.61 10.37 3.50
C SER A 286 -7.47 11.13 4.18
N LEU A 287 -7.75 12.24 4.88
CA LEU A 287 -6.75 12.98 5.64
C LEU A 287 -6.17 12.13 6.78
N VAL A 288 -7.02 11.41 7.52
CA VAL A 288 -6.60 10.48 8.57
C VAL A 288 -5.74 9.37 7.99
N TRP A 289 -6.20 8.75 6.90
CA TRP A 289 -5.48 7.68 6.22
C TRP A 289 -4.08 8.12 5.81
N HIS A 290 -3.95 9.28 5.15
CA HIS A 290 -2.64 9.80 4.72
C HIS A 290 -1.75 10.10 5.92
N LYS A 291 -2.28 10.78 6.95
CA LYS A 291 -1.52 11.10 8.15
C LYS A 291 -0.96 9.84 8.83
N THR A 292 -1.81 8.84 9.07
CA THR A 292 -1.41 7.58 9.72
C THR A 292 -0.37 6.82 8.88
N VAL A 293 -0.62 6.67 7.57
CA VAL A 293 0.30 5.98 6.67
C VAL A 293 1.65 6.69 6.61
N ILE A 294 1.65 8.01 6.45
CA ILE A 294 2.87 8.82 6.33
C ILE A 294 3.67 8.79 7.63
N ASN A 295 3.04 8.97 8.79
CA ASN A 295 3.71 8.87 10.09
C ASN A 295 4.33 7.48 10.28
N TRP A 296 3.59 6.42 9.95
CA TRP A 296 4.06 5.04 10.04
C TRP A 296 5.32 4.79 9.21
N ILE A 297 5.30 5.15 7.92
CA ILE A 297 6.45 4.91 7.05
C ILE A 297 7.64 5.79 7.39
N ARG A 298 7.42 7.06 7.78
CA ARG A 298 8.50 7.99 8.14
C ARG A 298 9.22 7.51 9.39
N LYS A 299 8.49 7.09 10.43
CA LYS A 299 9.05 6.50 11.65
C LYS A 299 10.02 5.36 11.31
N HIS A 300 9.56 4.38 10.53
CA HIS A 300 10.36 3.19 10.23
C HIS A 300 11.48 3.43 9.22
N ALA A 301 11.35 4.46 8.38
CA ALA A 301 12.41 4.92 7.48
C ALA A 301 13.44 5.85 8.16
N GLY A 302 13.29 6.15 9.46
CA GLY A 302 14.19 7.03 10.21
C GLY A 302 14.07 8.49 9.84
N LEU A 303 12.88 8.93 9.41
CA LEU A 303 12.54 10.34 9.17
C LEU A 303 11.74 10.89 10.35
N GLU A 304 11.81 12.20 10.57
CA GLU A 304 10.96 12.89 11.55
C GLU A 304 9.47 12.64 11.27
N PRO A 305 8.59 12.54 12.27
CA PRO A 305 7.14 12.41 12.03
C PRO A 305 6.61 13.53 11.12
N PHE A 306 5.65 13.22 10.25
CA PHE A 306 5.00 14.25 9.43
C PHE A 306 4.11 15.15 10.28
N ALA A 307 3.39 14.55 11.21
CA ALA A 307 2.54 15.25 12.15
C ALA A 307 2.78 14.71 13.56
N LYS A 308 2.91 15.63 14.53
CA LYS A 308 3.12 15.27 15.94
C LYS A 308 1.81 14.73 16.50
N GLU A 309 1.88 13.52 17.07
CA GLU A 309 0.79 12.94 17.84
C GLU A 309 0.97 13.39 19.29
N GLU A 310 0.50 14.60 19.61
CA GLU A 310 0.47 15.08 21.00
C GLU A 310 -0.74 14.48 21.72
N GLU A 311 -0.51 13.84 22.87
CA GLU A 311 -1.58 13.35 23.74
C GLU A 311 -2.49 14.52 24.14
N GLY A 312 -3.75 14.48 23.70
CA GLY A 312 -4.74 15.54 23.92
C GLY A 312 -4.79 16.62 22.84
N GLY A 313 -3.92 16.57 21.83
CA GLY A 313 -3.98 17.45 20.67
C GLY A 313 -5.16 17.09 19.75
N VAL A 314 -5.77 18.09 19.11
CA VAL A 314 -6.81 17.93 18.07
C VAL A 314 -6.38 17.08 16.87
N GLU A 315 -5.09 16.74 16.83
CA GLU A 315 -4.41 16.00 15.78
C GLU A 315 -4.14 14.52 16.14
N PHE A 316 -4.42 14.08 17.37
CA PHE A 316 -4.25 12.68 17.79
C PHE A 316 -5.40 11.82 17.29
N MET A 317 -5.10 10.88 16.38
CA MET A 317 -6.11 10.04 15.71
C MET A 317 -5.96 8.54 16.03
N GLY A 318 -5.08 8.17 16.97
CA GLY A 318 -4.95 6.80 17.49
C GLY A 318 -3.54 6.41 17.91
N GLY A 319 -3.43 5.64 18.99
CA GLY A 319 -2.19 5.12 19.59
C GLY A 319 -2.49 4.46 20.94
N LEU A 320 -1.71 3.45 21.33
CA LEU A 320 -1.81 2.85 22.67
C LEU A 320 -1.30 3.87 23.72
N LYS A 321 -2.09 4.10 24.77
CA LYS A 321 -1.64 4.81 25.97
C LYS A 321 -0.44 4.07 26.54
N VAL A 322 0.72 4.71 26.57
CA VAL A 322 1.77 4.28 27.49
C VAL A 322 1.34 4.79 28.85
N GLU A 323 0.70 3.95 29.66
CA GLU A 323 0.59 4.29 31.09
C GLU A 323 2.01 4.31 31.64
N GLU A 324 2.55 5.50 31.91
CA GLU A 324 3.70 5.64 32.79
C GLU A 324 3.33 4.95 34.10
N GLU A 325 4.05 3.87 34.41
CA GLU A 325 3.95 3.17 35.69
C GLU A 325 4.03 4.21 36.82
N ARG A 326 2.91 4.42 37.53
CA ARG A 326 2.93 5.13 38.80
C ARG A 326 3.80 4.33 39.76
N ARG A 327 5.07 4.72 39.85
CA ARG A 327 5.88 4.53 41.06
C ARG A 327 5.34 5.47 42.13
N ASP A 328 4.24 5.10 42.77
CA ASP A 328 3.91 5.67 44.07
C ASP A 328 4.71 4.91 45.13
N GLU A 329 5.80 5.55 45.53
CA GLU A 329 6.51 5.31 46.77
C GLU A 329 5.51 5.38 47.94
N GLY A 330 5.14 4.21 48.47
CA GLY A 330 4.39 4.11 49.71
C GLY A 330 5.24 4.59 50.89
N LYS A 331 5.25 5.90 51.14
CA LYS A 331 5.61 6.47 52.44
C LYS A 331 4.46 6.25 53.42
N GLU A 332 4.83 5.57 54.51
CA GLU A 332 4.28 5.60 55.87
C GLU A 332 2.95 6.31 56.12
N THR A 333 2.00 5.56 56.70
CA THR A 333 1.26 6.06 57.88
C THR A 333 1.34 5.03 59.00
N LYS A 334 1.94 5.47 60.11
CA LYS A 334 1.81 4.90 61.46
C LYS A 334 0.44 5.26 62.04
N GLU A 335 0.14 4.60 63.17
CA GLU A 335 -0.98 4.78 64.13
C GLU A 335 -2.17 3.85 63.85
N THR A 336 -2.60 2.94 64.74
CA THR A 336 -2.34 2.68 66.18
C THR A 336 -2.54 1.20 66.46
#